data_AF-A0A2A4AN83-F1
#
_entry.id   AF-A0A2A4AN83-F1
#
_cell.length_a   1.000
_cell.length_b   1.000
_cell.length_c   1.000
_cell.angle_alpha   90.00
_cell.angle_beta   90.00
_cell.angle_gamma   90.00
#
_symmetry.space_group_name_H-M   'P 1'
#
loop_
_entity.id
_entity.type
_entity.pdbx_description
1 polymer ?
#
loop_
_entity_poly.entity_id
_entity_poly.type
_entity_poly.pdbx_seq_one_letter_code
_entity_poly.pdbx_strand_id
1 'polypeptide(L)' 'MLRNSQKTLASPPRWGWEQFTKDTSLGRLSESEDVAKIIGFLAGSDSDYITGQTIIVDGGMVFH' A
#
# COMPACT_ATOMS: atom_id res chain seq x y z
N MET A 1 -26.30 27.24 -4.40
CA MET A 1 -26.29 25.77 -4.26
C MET A 1 -24.92 25.19 -4.63
N LEU A 2 -23.85 25.51 -3.88
CA LEU A 2 -22.51 24.93 -4.11
C LEU A 2 -21.73 24.88 -2.80
N ARG A 3 -22.12 24.00 -1.88
CA ARG A 3 -21.33 23.66 -0.68
C ARG A 3 -21.73 22.25 -0.28
N ASN A 4 -21.05 21.22 -0.79
CA ASN A 4 -21.01 19.87 -0.16
C ASN A 4 -20.11 18.82 -0.86
N SER A 5 -19.19 19.19 -1.76
CA SER A 5 -18.35 18.19 -2.46
C SER A 5 -17.06 17.77 -1.74
N GLN A 6 -16.80 18.25 -0.51
CA GLN A 6 -15.54 17.98 0.20
C GLN A 6 -15.69 17.15 1.50
N LYS A 7 -16.90 16.68 1.84
CA LYS A 7 -17.15 16.02 3.15
C LYS A 7 -17.08 14.49 3.16
N THR A 8 -16.62 13.87 2.08
CA THR A 8 -16.57 12.40 1.91
C THR A 8 -15.17 11.86 1.61
N LEU A 9 -14.11 12.46 2.16
CA LEU A 9 -12.83 11.77 2.34
C LEU A 9 -12.83 10.96 3.65
N ALA A 10 -14.01 10.58 4.14
CA ALA A 10 -14.15 9.68 5.26
C ALA A 10 -13.85 8.27 4.75
N SER A 11 -12.97 7.58 5.45
CA SER A 11 -12.59 6.18 5.26
C SER A 11 -13.71 5.37 4.63
N PRO A 12 -13.42 4.54 3.60
CA PRO A 12 -14.46 3.82 2.90
C PRO A 12 -15.34 3.07 3.90
N PRO A 13 -16.65 2.96 3.66
CA PRO A 13 -17.53 2.12 4.47
C PRO A 13 -16.90 0.72 4.62
N ARG A 14 -17.20 0.02 5.71
CA ARG A 14 -16.56 -1.26 6.08
C ARG A 14 -16.38 -2.25 4.92
N TRP A 15 -17.38 -2.35 4.04
CA TRP A 15 -17.33 -3.20 2.85
C TRP A 15 -16.20 -2.83 1.88
N GLY A 16 -15.83 -1.55 1.78
CA GLY A 16 -14.75 -1.07 0.92
C GLY A 16 -13.39 -1.51 1.46
N TRP A 17 -13.19 -1.44 2.77
CA TRP A 17 -12.00 -2.01 3.40
C TRP A 17 -11.90 -3.50 3.15
N GLU A 18 -12.96 -4.26 3.45
CA GLU A 18 -13.00 -5.71 3.22
C GLU A 18 -12.74 -6.06 1.74
N GLN A 19 -13.30 -5.31 0.79
CA GLN A 19 -13.04 -5.49 -0.64
C GLN A 19 -11.56 -5.31 -1.02
N PHE A 20 -10.90 -4.30 -0.48
CA PHE A 20 -9.50 -4.01 -0.83
C PHE A 20 -8.50 -4.83 -0.02
N THR A 21 -8.89 -5.42 1.11
CA THR A 21 -7.98 -6.20 1.96
C THR A 21 -8.17 -7.72 1.89
N LYS A 22 -9.22 -8.22 1.25
CA LYS A 22 -9.54 -9.67 1.23
C LYS A 22 -8.46 -10.55 0.59
N ASP A 23 -7.73 -10.03 -0.40
CA ASP A 23 -6.76 -10.80 -1.19
C ASP A 23 -5.31 -10.54 -0.76
N THR A 24 -5.08 -9.66 0.22
CA THR A 24 -3.76 -9.43 0.83
C THR A 24 -3.57 -10.29 2.07
N SER A 25 -2.42 -10.96 2.14
CA SER A 25 -2.09 -11.84 3.27
C SER A 25 -1.98 -11.10 4.60
N LEU A 26 -1.69 -9.79 4.57
CA LEU A 26 -1.61 -8.96 5.77
C LEU A 26 -2.97 -8.43 6.26
N GLY A 27 -4.05 -8.60 5.49
CA GLY A 27 -5.41 -8.21 5.89
C GLY A 27 -5.60 -6.71 6.18
N ARG A 28 -4.69 -5.84 5.70
CA ARG A 28 -4.74 -4.38 5.86
C ARG A 28 -4.35 -3.67 4.58
N LEU A 29 -4.74 -2.41 4.45
CA LEU A 29 -4.20 -1.57 3.37
C LEU A 29 -2.74 -1.26 3.62
N SER A 30 -2.01 -1.07 2.52
CA SER A 30 -0.66 -0.53 2.55
C SER A 30 -0.71 0.93 3.01
N GLU A 31 0.20 1.30 3.88
CA GLU A 31 0.43 2.69 4.28
C GLU A 31 1.67 3.23 3.56
N SER A 32 1.80 4.55 3.49
CA SER A 32 2.93 5.19 2.79
C SER A 32 4.30 4.71 3.29
N GLU A 33 4.37 4.39 4.58
CA GLU A 33 5.54 3.91 5.30
C GLU A 33 6.00 2.53 4.84
N ASP A 34 5.09 1.67 4.35
CA ASP A 34 5.46 0.34 3.86
C ASP A 34 6.35 0.43 2.62
N VAL A 35 6.03 1.37 1.72
CA VAL A 35 6.84 1.67 0.52
C VAL A 35 8.08 2.48 0.88
N ALA A 36 7.95 3.48 1.76
CA ALA A 36 9.07 4.33 2.14
C ALA A 36 10.23 3.54 2.77
N LYS A 37 9.93 2.50 3.56
CA LYS A 37 10.95 1.64 4.19
C LYS A 37 11.78 0.86 3.18
N ILE A 38 11.16 0.26 2.15
CA ILE A 38 11.93 -0.46 1.13
C ILE A 38 12.79 0.51 0.31
N ILE A 39 12.28 1.72 0.02
CA ILE A 39 13.06 2.76 -0.66
C ILE A 39 14.27 3.15 0.20
N GLY A 40 14.06 3.37 1.50
CA GLY A 40 15.14 3.69 2.43
C GLY A 40 16.23 2.62 2.47
N PHE A 41 15.86 1.34 2.44
CA PHE A 41 16.82 0.24 2.32
C PHE A 41 17.55 0.26 0.97
N LEU A 42 16.82 0.35 -0.15
CA LEU A 42 17.39 0.30 -1.49
C LEU A 42 18.27 1.53 -1.85
N ALA A 43 18.07 2.64 -1.15
CA ALA A 43 18.91 3.83 -1.28
C ALA A 43 20.16 3.78 -0.37
N GLY A 44 20.23 2.80 0.53
CA GLY A 44 21.31 2.66 1.51
C GLY A 44 22.48 1.81 1.01
N SER A 45 23.56 1.78 1.80
CA SER A 45 24.73 0.93 1.52
C SER A 45 24.44 -0.56 1.61
N ASP A 46 23.41 -0.95 2.39
CA ASP A 46 23.08 -2.35 2.63
C ASP A 46 22.54 -3.08 1.39
N SER A 47 22.22 -2.34 0.32
CA SER A 47 21.72 -2.86 -0.95
C SER A 47 22.70 -2.67 -2.12
N ASP A 48 23.99 -2.43 -1.87
CA ASP A 48 24.98 -2.04 -2.90
C ASP A 48 25.19 -3.05 -4.05
N TYR A 49 24.75 -4.30 -3.85
CA TYR A 49 24.82 -5.37 -4.85
C TYR A 49 23.46 -5.78 -5.44
N ILE A 50 22.39 -5.05 -5.12
CA ILE A 50 21.04 -5.31 -5.62
C ILE A 50 20.77 -4.38 -6.81
N THR A 51 20.62 -4.95 -8.00
CA THR A 51 20.30 -4.20 -9.22
C THR A 51 19.44 -5.02 -10.18
N GLY A 52 18.72 -4.32 -11.07
CA GLY A 52 17.86 -4.93 -12.09
C GLY A 52 16.62 -5.67 -11.55
N GLN A 53 16.31 -5.52 -10.26
CA GLN A 53 15.19 -6.20 -9.63
C GLN A 53 13.94 -5.31 -9.56
N THR A 54 12.78 -5.95 -9.63
CA THR A 54 11.50 -5.34 -9.25
C THR A 54 11.08 -5.92 -7.90
N ILE A 55 10.90 -5.08 -6.88
CA ILE A 55 10.42 -5.50 -5.57
C ILE A 55 8.94 -5.14 -5.44
N ILE A 56 8.11 -6.15 -5.19
CA ILE A 56 6.67 -5.99 -5.00
C ILE A 56 6.40 -5.72 -3.52
N VAL A 57 5.68 -4.63 -3.23
CA VAL A 57 5.24 -4.25 -1.87
C VAL A 57 3.72 -4.12 -1.86
N ASP A 58 3.04 -5.24 -1.64
CA ASP A 58 1.58 -5.35 -1.75
C ASP A 58 0.93 -6.06 -0.55
N GLY A 59 1.71 -6.37 0.49
CA GLY A 59 1.24 -7.13 1.64
C GLY A 59 0.95 -8.61 1.33
N GLY A 60 1.50 -9.14 0.24
CA GLY A 60 1.32 -10.52 -0.19
C GLY A 60 -0.02 -10.72 -0.89
N MET A 61 -0.30 -9.91 -1.92
CA MET A 61 -1.49 -10.12 -2.74
C MET A 61 -1.39 -11.43 -3.49
N VAL A 62 -2.43 -12.26 -3.40
CA VAL A 62 -2.50 -13.55 -4.12
C VAL A 62 -3.55 -13.44 -5.22
N PHE A 63 -3.12 -13.61 -6.47
CA PHE A 63 -4.04 -13.76 -7.60
C PHE A 63 -4.38 -15.26 -7.76
N HIS A 64 -5.65 -15.62 -7.57
CA HIS A 64 -6.19 -16.95 -7.85
C HIS A 64 -7.08 -16.91 -9.10
#